data_AF-A0A8R1IK34-F1
#
_entry.id   AF-A0A8R1IK34-F1
#
_cell.length_a   1.000
_cell.length_b   1.000
_cell.length_c   1.000
_cell.angle_alpha   90.00
_cell.angle_beta   90.00
_cell.angle_gamma   90.00
#
_symmetry.space_group_name_H-M   'P 1'
#
loop_
_entity.id
_entity.type
_entity.pdbx_description
1 polymer ?
#
loop_
_entity_poly.entity_id
_entity_poly.type
_entity_poly.pdbx_seq_one_letter_code
_entity_poly.pdbx_strand_id
1 'polypeptide(L)'
;MCAIVTALADTKLPSIVLNHATEDESAIEKSQILADNRIMHGLKLEEPLMCCSFGVFADSDDVTSSSSSEVLLFAPSWEVIAVCRATCSVIVGAEDKVVMVRERGRMTNFKKLQQMCKITADRRQKFVNSLKSSA
;
A
#
# COMPACT_ATOMS: atom_id res chain seq x y z
N MET A 1 4.86 -2.88 2.64
CA MET A 1 3.70 -1.95 2.66
C MET A 1 3.02 -1.94 4.03
N CYS A 2 2.33 -3.00 4.47
CA CYS A 2 1.65 -2.99 5.78
C CYS A 2 2.56 -2.55 6.93
N ALA A 3 3.76 -3.13 7.04
CA ALA A 3 4.74 -2.74 8.07
C ALA A 3 5.13 -1.26 8.01
N ILE A 4 5.29 -0.68 6.81
CA ILE A 4 5.62 0.74 6.65
C ILE A 4 4.45 1.60 7.12
N VAL A 5 3.23 1.27 6.72
CA VAL A 5 2.03 2.03 7.12
C VAL A 5 1.82 1.94 8.62
N THR A 6 1.97 0.76 9.23
CA THR A 6 1.90 0.59 10.69
C THR A 6 3.01 1.37 11.39
N ALA A 7 4.25 1.30 10.91
CA ALA A 7 5.36 2.04 11.51
C ALA A 7 5.14 3.55 11.43
N LEU A 8 4.66 4.07 10.30
CA LEU A 8 4.33 5.49 10.17
C LEU A 8 3.16 5.90 11.07
N ALA A 9 2.16 5.03 11.26
CA ALA A 9 1.04 5.29 12.16
C ALA A 9 1.48 5.37 13.63
N ASP A 10 2.49 4.59 14.02
CA ASP A 10 3.08 4.58 15.36
C ASP A 10 4.16 5.65 15.56
N THR A 11 4.71 6.19 14.47
CA THR A 11 5.79 7.19 14.52
C THR A 11 5.33 8.47 15.19
N LYS A 12 6.13 8.92 16.16
CA LYS A 12 5.97 10.20 16.84
C LYS A 12 7.18 11.09 16.59
N LEU A 13 6.94 12.35 16.27
CA LEU A 13 7.98 13.35 16.05
C LEU A 13 7.93 14.42 17.14
N PRO A 14 9.07 14.97 17.58
CA PRO A 14 9.08 16.06 18.54
C PRO A 14 8.45 17.32 17.94
N SER A 15 7.87 18.16 18.79
CA SER A 15 7.38 19.47 18.38
C SER A 15 8.55 20.33 17.95
N ILE A 16 8.42 21.01 16.81
CA ILE A 16 9.43 21.95 16.33
C ILE A 16 8.95 23.37 16.61
N VAL A 17 9.80 24.16 17.26
CA VAL A 17 9.62 25.59 17.47
C VAL A 17 10.65 26.30 16.62
N LEU A 18 10.19 27.23 15.79
CA LEU A 18 11.05 28.08 14.99
C LEU A 18 11.21 29.42 15.70
N ASN A 19 12.42 29.73 16.15
CA ASN A 19 12.77 31.03 16.70
C ASN A 19 13.25 31.97 15.59
N HIS A 20 12.34 32.23 14.65
CA HIS A 20 12.52 33.12 13.50
C HIS A 20 11.23 33.88 13.28
N ALA A 21 11.30 35.20 13.10
CA ALA A 21 10.09 36.00 12.91
C ALA A 21 9.47 35.68 11.55
N THR A 22 8.14 35.60 11.48
CA THR A 22 7.41 35.31 10.23
C THR A 22 7.63 36.35 9.14
N GLU A 23 8.04 37.56 9.50
CA GLU A 23 8.26 38.68 8.57
C GLU A 23 9.75 38.87 8.23
N ASP A 24 10.63 38.07 8.80
CA ASP A 24 12.06 38.12 8.53
C ASP A 24 12.40 37.26 7.30
N GLU A 25 12.79 37.91 6.21
CA GLU A 25 13.15 37.28 4.94
C GLU A 25 14.57 36.66 4.92
N SER A 26 15.34 36.80 6.00
CA SER A 26 16.66 36.19 6.08
C SER A 26 16.58 34.65 6.14
N ALA A 27 17.67 34.00 5.74
CA ALA A 27 17.72 32.54 5.72
C ALA A 27 17.65 31.97 7.14
N ILE A 28 16.79 30.97 7.34
CA ILE A 28 16.68 30.25 8.62
C ILE A 28 17.96 29.46 8.88
N GLU A 29 18.61 29.76 10.00
CA GLU A 29 19.75 29.01 10.51
C GLU A 29 19.31 27.80 11.35
N LYS A 30 20.15 26.75 11.37
CA LYS A 30 19.88 25.54 12.15
C LYS A 30 19.75 25.82 13.66
N SER A 31 20.46 26.83 14.17
CA SER A 31 20.40 27.30 15.56
C SER A 31 19.01 27.81 15.96
N GLN A 32 18.20 28.24 14.99
CA GLN A 32 16.86 28.79 15.20
C GLN A 32 15.76 27.70 15.19
N ILE A 33 16.10 26.47 14.80
CA ILE A 33 15.17 25.33 14.80
C ILE A 33 15.34 24.54 16.10
N LEU A 34 14.40 24.70 17.01
CA LEU A 34 14.42 24.06 18.32
C LEU A 34 13.44 22.88 18.36
N ALA A 35 13.93 21.69 18.71
CA ALA A 35 13.07 20.54 18.95
C ALA A 35 12.72 20.45 20.44
N ASP A 36 11.42 20.50 20.74
CA ASP A 36 10.90 20.20 22.07
C ASP A 36 10.53 18.71 22.16
N ASN A 37 11.44 17.92 22.73
CA ASN A 37 11.26 16.47 22.92
C ASN A 37 10.26 16.11 24.03
N ARG A 38 9.70 17.10 24.75
CA ARG A 38 8.66 16.85 25.77
C ARG A 38 7.29 16.67 25.15
N ILE A 39 7.07 17.26 23.97
CA ILE A 39 5.81 17.18 23.22
C ILE A 39 6.07 16.36 21.96
N MET A 40 5.38 15.23 21.85
CA MET A 40 5.52 14.30 20.74
C MET A 40 4.21 14.24 19.95
N HIS A 41 4.26 14.54 18.65
CA HIS A 41 3.12 14.54 17.73
C HIS A 41 3.13 13.26 16.88
N GLY A 42 1.99 12.58 16.80
CA GLY A 42 1.82 11.46 15.88
C GLY A 42 1.72 11.94 14.43
N LEU A 43 2.19 11.13 13.48
CA LEU A 43 1.97 11.41 12.06
C LEU A 43 0.52 11.16 11.67
N LYS A 44 -0.12 12.16 11.05
CA LYS A 44 -1.45 11.98 10.45
C LYS A 44 -1.29 11.33 9.08
N LEU A 45 -1.66 10.05 8.97
CA LEU A 45 -1.73 9.34 7.71
C LEU A 45 -3.06 9.63 7.01
N GLU A 46 -3.04 10.49 5.98
CA GLU A 46 -4.24 10.81 5.20
C GLU A 46 -4.73 9.61 4.38
N GLU A 47 -3.80 8.81 3.85
CA GLU A 47 -4.11 7.65 3.01
C GLU A 47 -3.35 6.38 3.45
N PRO A 48 -3.87 5.59 4.38
CA PRO A 48 -3.28 4.29 4.71
C PRO A 48 -3.42 3.33 3.51
N LEU A 49 -2.31 3.13 2.81
CA LEU A 49 -2.21 2.29 1.62
C LEU A 49 -2.20 0.80 1.97
N MET A 50 -2.84 -0.01 1.14
CA MET A 50 -2.74 -1.47 1.18
C MET A 50 -2.21 -2.00 -0.14
N CYS A 51 -1.29 -2.96 -0.07
CA CYS A 51 -0.80 -3.67 -1.25
C CYS A 51 -1.08 -5.16 -1.10
N CYS A 52 -1.65 -5.76 -2.14
CA CYS A 52 -1.88 -7.19 -2.23
C CYS A 52 -1.25 -7.73 -3.51
N SER A 53 -0.54 -8.86 -3.38
CA SER A 53 0.11 -9.54 -4.49
C SER A 53 -0.63 -10.82 -4.84
N PHE A 54 -0.72 -11.10 -6.13
CA PHE A 54 -1.44 -12.22 -6.71
C PHE A 54 -0.52 -12.96 -7.69
N GLY A 55 -0.53 -14.29 -7.62
CA GLY A 55 0.02 -15.17 -8.66
C GLY A 55 -1.09 -15.53 -9.65
N VAL A 56 -0.77 -15.55 -10.93
CA VAL A 56 -1.69 -15.89 -12.02
C VAL A 56 -1.21 -17.18 -12.69
N PHE A 57 -2.11 -18.14 -12.79
CA PHE A 57 -1.89 -19.42 -13.45
C PHE A 57 -2.83 -19.55 -14.63
N ALA A 58 -2.31 -20.10 -15.74
CA ALA A 58 -3.17 -20.60 -16.79
C ALA A 58 -3.67 -21.98 -16.37
N ASP A 59 -4.97 -22.16 -16.33
CA ASP A 59 -5.58 -23.46 -16.26
C ASP A 59 -5.57 -24.05 -17.69
N SER A 60 -4.81 -25.13 -17.88
CA SER A 60 -4.58 -25.74 -19.19
C SER A 60 -5.50 -26.92 -19.49
N ASP A 61 -6.38 -27.29 -18.56
CA ASP A 61 -7.21 -28.50 -18.69
C ASP A 61 -8.40 -28.35 -19.64
N ASP A 62 -8.67 -27.14 -20.15
CA ASP A 62 -9.76 -26.89 -21.09
C ASP A 62 -9.25 -26.67 -22.51
N VAL A 63 -8.80 -27.77 -23.15
CA VAL A 63 -8.43 -27.82 -24.57
C VAL A 63 -9.66 -27.61 -25.48
N THR A 64 -10.87 -27.55 -24.92
CA THR A 64 -12.14 -27.46 -25.64
C THR A 64 -12.83 -26.10 -25.54
N SER A 65 -12.52 -25.26 -24.55
CA SER A 65 -13.05 -23.90 -24.49
C SER A 65 -12.05 -22.89 -25.05
N SER A 66 -12.55 -21.99 -25.89
CA SER A 66 -11.81 -20.82 -26.39
C SER A 66 -11.51 -19.78 -25.30
N SER A 67 -11.71 -20.12 -24.02
CA SER A 67 -11.53 -19.26 -22.86
C SER A 67 -10.57 -19.90 -21.88
N SER A 68 -9.29 -19.56 -21.96
CA SER A 68 -8.32 -19.93 -20.92
C SER A 68 -8.79 -19.43 -19.55
N SER A 69 -9.13 -20.34 -18.62
CA SER A 69 -9.44 -19.97 -17.24
C SER A 69 -8.15 -19.51 -16.54
N GLU A 70 -8.10 -18.26 -16.09
CA GLU A 70 -7.01 -17.79 -15.24
C GLU A 70 -7.34 -18.07 -13.77
N VAL A 71 -6.47 -18.80 -13.08
CA VAL A 71 -6.56 -19.03 -11.64
C VAL A 71 -5.70 -17.99 -10.92
N LEU A 72 -6.28 -17.37 -9.88
CA LEU A 72 -5.60 -16.37 -9.05
C LEU A 72 -5.28 -16.96 -7.70
N LEU A 73 -4.01 -16.89 -7.30
CA LEU A 73 -3.60 -17.16 -5.93
C LEU A 73 -3.26 -15.85 -5.22
N PHE A 74 -3.92 -15.60 -4.09
CA PHE A 74 -3.64 -14.46 -3.22
C PHE A 74 -2.42 -14.74 -2.33
N ALA A 75 -1.53 -13.74 -2.19
CA ALA A 75 -0.33 -13.80 -1.37
C ALA A 75 0.51 -15.08 -1.64
N PRO A 76 0.96 -15.29 -2.90
CA PRO A 76 1.72 -16.49 -3.25
C PRO A 76 3.04 -16.58 -2.47
N SER A 77 3.45 -17.80 -2.10
CA SER A 77 4.79 -18.05 -1.55
C SER A 77 5.87 -17.85 -2.62
N TRP A 78 7.13 -17.84 -2.21
CA TRP A 78 8.25 -17.64 -3.14
C TRP A 78 8.35 -18.74 -4.19
N GLU A 79 8.10 -19.98 -3.79
CA GLU A 79 8.07 -21.14 -4.69
C GLU A 79 6.96 -20.99 -5.73
N VAL A 80 5.78 -20.54 -5.30
CA VAL A 80 4.64 -20.31 -6.18
C VAL A 80 4.90 -19.16 -7.16
N ILE A 81 5.56 -18.09 -6.70
CA ILE A 81 5.97 -16.97 -7.56
C ILE A 81 6.90 -17.45 -8.69
N ALA A 82 7.79 -18.41 -8.42
CA ALA A 82 8.73 -18.92 -9.42
C ALA A 82 8.04 -19.71 -10.55
N VAL A 83 6.88 -20.32 -10.29
CA VAL A 83 6.15 -21.16 -11.25
C VAL A 83 4.90 -20.52 -11.83
N CYS A 84 4.48 -19.36 -11.31
CA CYS A 84 3.32 -18.66 -11.84
C CYS A 84 3.61 -18.04 -13.23
N ARG A 85 2.58 -17.97 -14.08
CA ARG A 85 2.67 -17.37 -15.41
C ARG A 85 2.88 -15.86 -15.33
N ALA A 86 2.24 -15.22 -14.36
CA ALA A 86 2.38 -13.80 -14.10
C ALA A 86 2.18 -13.50 -12.60
N THR A 87 2.73 -12.39 -12.13
CA THR A 87 2.35 -11.80 -10.85
C THR A 87 1.73 -10.43 -11.06
N CYS A 88 0.76 -10.09 -10.23
CA CYS A 88 0.12 -8.78 -10.22
C CYS A 88 0.07 -8.27 -8.77
N SER A 89 0.55 -7.07 -8.54
CA SER A 89 0.42 -6.39 -7.24
C SER A 89 -0.45 -5.16 -7.41
N VAL A 90 -1.51 -5.09 -6.61
CA VAL A 90 -2.45 -3.98 -6.61
C VAL A 90 -2.27 -3.18 -5.32
N ILE A 91 -2.21 -1.86 -5.46
CA ILE A 91 -2.12 -0.91 -4.36
C ILE A 91 -3.39 -0.06 -4.35
N VAL A 92 -4.07 -0.04 -3.21
CA VAL A 92 -5.31 0.71 -2.99
C VAL A 92 -5.10 1.71 -1.85
N GLY A 93 -5.55 2.95 -2.06
CA GLY A 93 -5.50 4.05 -1.11
C GLY A 93 -6.86 4.41 -0.53
N ALA A 94 -7.05 5.65 -0.12
CA ALA A 94 -8.33 6.11 0.43
C ALA A 94 -9.49 5.95 -0.57
N GLU A 95 -10.72 5.81 -0.05
CA GLU A 95 -11.94 5.65 -0.85
C GLU A 95 -11.88 4.46 -1.83
N ASP A 96 -11.05 3.46 -1.53
CA ASP A 96 -10.83 2.28 -2.36
C ASP A 96 -10.32 2.59 -3.78
N LYS A 97 -9.70 3.75 -3.96
CA LYS A 97 -9.05 4.15 -5.21
C LYS A 97 -7.79 3.35 -5.43
N VAL A 98 -7.67 2.79 -6.64
CA VAL A 98 -6.45 2.10 -7.07
C VAL A 98 -5.37 3.15 -7.33
N VAL A 99 -4.27 3.08 -6.58
CA VAL A 99 -3.13 3.98 -6.69
C VAL A 99 -2.14 3.45 -7.73
N MET A 100 -1.90 2.14 -7.71
CA MET A 100 -0.97 1.51 -8.65
C MET A 100 -1.33 0.05 -8.87
N VAL A 101 -1.13 -0.42 -10.10
CA VAL A 101 -1.10 -1.83 -10.46
C VAL A 101 0.27 -2.12 -11.05
N ARG A 102 0.96 -3.13 -10.52
CA ARG A 102 2.24 -3.59 -11.05
C ARG A 102 2.11 -5.03 -11.50
N GLU A 103 2.26 -5.24 -12.79
CA GLU A 103 2.24 -6.57 -13.41
C GLU A 103 3.67 -7.01 -13.79
N ARG A 104 3.94 -8.30 -13.63
CA ARG A 104 5.09 -8.99 -14.24
C ARG A 104 4.58 -10.24 -14.93
N GLY A 105 4.75 -10.31 -16.25
CA GLY A 105 4.22 -11.39 -17.08
C GLY A 105 3.09 -10.89 -17.97
N ARG A 106 2.24 -11.81 -18.44
CA ARG A 106 1.03 -11.46 -19.19
C ARG A 106 -0.23 -11.89 -18.45
N MET A 107 -1.10 -10.93 -18.21
CA MET A 107 -2.47 -11.09 -17.77
C MET A 107 -3.38 -10.76 -18.95
N THR A 108 -4.28 -11.69 -19.26
CA THR A 108 -5.14 -11.58 -20.45
C THR A 108 -6.59 -11.28 -20.09
N ASN A 109 -6.96 -11.41 -18.81
CA ASN A 109 -8.33 -11.25 -18.35
C ASN A 109 -8.53 -10.00 -17.48
N PHE A 110 -9.11 -8.95 -18.08
CA PHE A 110 -9.42 -7.70 -17.36
C PHE A 110 -10.38 -7.90 -16.18
N LYS A 111 -11.32 -8.86 -16.25
CA LYS A 111 -12.24 -9.15 -15.12
C LYS A 111 -11.48 -9.67 -13.90
N LYS A 112 -10.37 -10.38 -14.11
CA LYS A 112 -9.50 -10.85 -13.02
C LYS A 112 -8.77 -9.70 -12.35
N LEU A 113 -8.30 -8.71 -13.12
CA LEU A 113 -7.73 -7.49 -12.56
C LEU A 113 -8.76 -6.75 -11.69
N GLN A 114 -10.00 -6.58 -12.17
CA GLN A 114 -11.08 -5.98 -11.38
C GLN A 114 -11.32 -6.74 -10.07
N GLN A 115 -11.30 -8.08 -10.12
CA GLN A 115 -11.42 -8.93 -8.94
C GLN A 115 -10.27 -8.70 -7.94
N MET A 116 -9.02 -8.60 -8.42
CA MET A 116 -7.86 -8.30 -7.57
C MET A 116 -7.99 -6.93 -6.89
N CYS A 117 -8.45 -5.91 -7.62
CA CYS A 117 -8.70 -4.58 -7.07
C CYS A 117 -9.73 -4.63 -5.95
N LYS A 118 -10.86 -5.33 -6.17
CA LYS A 118 -11.90 -5.50 -5.16
C LYS A 118 -11.39 -6.21 -3.90
N ILE A 119 -10.66 -7.32 -4.07
CA ILE A 119 -10.06 -8.05 -2.94
C ILE A 119 -9.11 -7.15 -2.15
N THR A 120 -8.31 -6.33 -2.85
CA THR A 120 -7.34 -5.43 -2.21
C THR A 120 -8.05 -4.32 -1.43
N ALA A 121 -9.11 -3.74 -1.98
CA ALA A 121 -9.96 -2.76 -1.30
C ALA A 121 -10.60 -3.33 -0.03
N ASP A 122 -11.21 -4.51 -0.11
CA ASP A 122 -11.81 -5.19 1.05
C ASP A 122 -10.78 -5.44 2.16
N ARG A 123 -9.55 -5.82 1.78
CA ARG A 123 -8.43 -6.02 2.71
C ARG A 123 -7.94 -4.71 3.32
N ARG A 124 -7.88 -3.63 2.53
CA ARG A 124 -7.53 -2.30 3.03
C ARG A 124 -8.49 -1.86 4.11
N GLN A 125 -9.80 -1.98 3.87
CA GLN A 125 -10.81 -1.56 4.85
C GLN A 125 -10.63 -2.30 6.18
N LYS A 126 -10.39 -3.62 6.14
CA LYS A 126 -10.10 -4.43 7.34
C LYS A 126 -8.82 -3.99 8.04
N PHE A 127 -7.75 -3.74 7.28
CA PHE A 127 -6.46 -3.28 7.81
C PHE A 127 -6.57 -1.91 8.49
N VAL A 128 -7.23 -0.94 7.85
CA VAL A 128 -7.44 0.40 8.40
C VAL A 128 -8.28 0.35 9.66
N ASN A 129 -9.34 -0.47 9.69
CA ASN A 129 -10.13 -0.66 10.90
C ASN A 129 -9.29 -1.25 12.05
N SER A 130 -8.41 -2.20 11.75
CA SER A 130 -7.48 -2.77 12.74
C SER A 130 -6.46 -1.76 13.26
N LEU A 131 -5.96 -0.86 12.41
CA LEU A 131 -5.06 0.22 12.85
C LEU A 131 -5.77 1.17 13.81
N LYS A 132 -7.00 1.55 13.50
CA LYS A 132 -7.81 2.43 14.37
C LYS A 132 -8.17 1.79 15.70
N SER A 133 -8.32 0.47 15.76
CA SER A 133 -8.62 -0.23 17.01
C SER A 133 -7.38 -0.53 17.86
N SER A 134 -6.18 -0.35 17.30
CA SER A 134 -4.91 -0.64 17.98
C SER A 134 -4.14 0.62 18.40
N ALA A 135 -4.62 1.79 17.97
CA ALA A 135 -4.13 3.11 18.36
C ALA A 135 -4.93 3.65 19.56
#